data_AF-A0A7U9S7M4-F1
#
_entry.id   AF-A0A7U9S7M4-F1
#
_cell.length_a   1.000
_cell.length_b   1.000
_cell.length_c   1.000
_cell.angle_alpha   90.00
_cell.angle_beta   90.00
_cell.angle_gamma   90.00
#
_symmetry.space_group_name_H-M   'P 1'
#
loop_
_entity.id
_entity.type
_entity.pdbx_description
1 polymer ?
#
loop_
_entity_poly.entity_id
_entity_poly.type
_entity_poly.pdbx_seq_one_letter_code
_entity_poly.pdbx_strand_id
1 'polypeptide(L)'
;MEKQIFMKSKRWNSLLKYDFVCGMWNNRYRRAVCFGVFVFLADLSVQTCNMADIDAGYLGYYTYLMQGLPEYIRTETSIFQLPVPWLIFHGYLFFLICSYPVSDLSGCGQQIMLLSEKRERWWLGKVCWCVWNIFFYYVSFNCIMLVMSRLRGNSFKNTDGLKNVLGIDAGLVNAEEFIMIWACLPVLFSIALGLVQMVLGILIKPVAAYFFTMSYLITSVYWKSPFLLGNFAMILRNRPIITDGLSSYMGMLLCAGVSGAAIFTGRLIVKKKDILEVEK
;
A
#
# COMPACT_ATOMS: atom_id res chain seq x y z
N MET A 1 -35.66 -17.63 -12.33
CA MET A 1 -34.88 -16.50 -11.77
C MET A 1 -33.54 -16.98 -11.18
N GLU A 2 -33.53 -18.04 -10.37
CA GLU A 2 -32.31 -18.61 -9.75
C GLU A 2 -31.24 -19.09 -10.74
N LYS A 3 -31.60 -19.77 -11.84
CA LYS A 3 -30.63 -20.20 -12.86
C LYS A 3 -29.86 -19.03 -13.50
N GLN A 4 -30.49 -17.87 -13.70
CA GLN A 4 -29.84 -16.67 -14.23
C GLN A 4 -28.91 -16.02 -13.19
N ILE A 5 -29.30 -16.01 -11.93
CA ILE A 5 -28.47 -15.50 -10.82
C ILE A 5 -27.25 -16.42 -10.63
N PHE A 6 -27.44 -17.74 -10.68
CA PHE A 6 -26.38 -18.74 -10.60
C PHE A 6 -25.39 -18.66 -11.77
N MET A 7 -25.88 -18.49 -13.01
CA MET A 7 -24.99 -18.30 -14.16
C MET A 7 -24.23 -16.96 -14.09
N LYS A 8 -24.86 -15.89 -13.59
CA LYS A 8 -24.20 -14.60 -13.36
C LYS A 8 -23.13 -14.67 -12.27
N SER A 9 -23.38 -15.38 -11.17
CA SER A 9 -22.38 -15.55 -10.10
C SER A 9 -21.20 -16.40 -10.56
N LYS A 10 -21.45 -17.45 -11.35
CA LYS A 10 -20.40 -18.29 -11.93
C LYS A 10 -19.51 -17.52 -12.92
N ARG A 11 -20.10 -16.65 -13.76
CA ARG A 11 -19.37 -15.72 -14.64
C ARG A 11 -18.56 -14.68 -13.87
N TRP A 12 -19.12 -14.12 -12.80
CA TRP A 12 -18.43 -13.16 -11.93
C TRP A 12 -17.20 -13.79 -11.27
N ASN A 13 -17.35 -15.00 -10.71
CA ASN A 13 -16.24 -15.73 -10.10
C ASN A 13 -15.16 -16.10 -11.13
N SER A 14 -15.53 -16.41 -12.38
CA SER A 14 -14.54 -16.64 -13.44
C SER A 14 -13.76 -15.39 -13.83
N LEU A 15 -14.39 -14.20 -13.81
CA LEU A 15 -13.71 -12.92 -14.06
C LEU A 15 -12.71 -12.60 -12.95
N LEU A 16 -13.12 -12.71 -11.70
CA LEU A 16 -12.23 -12.51 -10.55
C LEU A 16 -11.07 -13.52 -10.56
N LYS A 17 -11.35 -14.79 -10.85
CA LYS A 17 -10.32 -15.82 -10.96
C LYS A 17 -9.36 -15.54 -12.11
N TYR A 18 -9.86 -15.05 -13.24
CA TYR A 18 -9.03 -14.64 -14.37
C TYR A 18 -8.12 -13.47 -13.99
N ASP A 19 -8.68 -12.38 -13.46
CA ASP A 19 -7.90 -11.20 -13.05
C ASP A 19 -6.84 -11.57 -12.01
N PHE A 20 -7.18 -12.49 -11.10
CA PHE A 20 -6.24 -13.05 -10.13
C PHE A 20 -5.13 -13.85 -10.83
N VAL A 21 -5.44 -14.93 -11.53
CA VAL A 21 -4.43 -15.83 -12.13
C VAL A 21 -3.59 -15.12 -13.18
N CYS A 22 -4.22 -14.38 -14.09
CA CYS A 22 -3.53 -13.64 -15.14
C CYS A 22 -2.69 -12.50 -14.55
N GLY A 23 -3.24 -11.77 -13.56
CA GLY A 23 -2.51 -10.69 -12.88
C GLY A 23 -1.31 -11.20 -12.07
N MET A 24 -1.42 -12.38 -11.45
CA MET A 24 -0.31 -13.01 -10.73
C MET A 24 0.79 -13.51 -11.68
N TRP A 25 0.38 -14.20 -12.76
CA TRP A 25 1.33 -14.81 -13.70
C TRP A 25 2.08 -13.77 -14.53
N ASN A 26 1.38 -12.75 -15.03
CA ASN A 26 1.98 -11.70 -15.85
C ASN A 26 2.99 -10.84 -15.06
N ASN A 27 2.85 -10.78 -13.73
CA ASN A 27 3.74 -10.02 -12.85
C ASN A 27 4.75 -10.89 -12.08
N ARG A 28 4.96 -12.15 -12.46
CA ARG A 28 5.82 -13.09 -11.71
C ARG A 28 7.26 -12.60 -11.50
N TYR A 29 7.88 -11.99 -12.52
CA TYR A 29 9.24 -11.45 -12.41
C TYR A 29 9.29 -10.22 -11.50
N ARG A 30 8.28 -9.34 -11.59
CA ARG A 30 8.16 -8.19 -10.69
C ARG A 30 7.95 -8.66 -9.24
N ARG A 31 7.20 -9.74 -9.02
CA ARG A 31 7.04 -10.35 -7.68
C ARG A 31 8.32 -11.00 -7.17
N ALA A 32 9.12 -11.61 -8.05
CA ALA A 32 10.45 -12.10 -7.68
C ALA A 32 11.39 -10.96 -7.24
N VAL A 33 11.40 -9.84 -7.99
CA VAL A 33 12.14 -8.64 -7.60
C VAL A 33 11.61 -8.07 -6.28
N CYS A 34 10.29 -8.04 -6.08
CA CYS A 34 9.64 -7.63 -4.83
C CYS A 34 10.16 -8.42 -3.62
N PHE A 35 10.30 -9.75 -3.78
CA PHE A 35 10.84 -10.61 -2.74
C PHE A 35 12.28 -10.21 -2.40
N GLY A 36 13.11 -9.94 -3.41
CA GLY A 36 14.48 -9.42 -3.21
C GLY A 36 14.50 -8.08 -2.47
N VAL A 37 13.61 -7.14 -2.83
CA VAL A 37 13.47 -5.85 -2.14
C VAL A 37 13.07 -6.05 -0.67
N PHE A 38 12.14 -6.96 -0.38
CA PHE A 38 11.74 -7.26 0.99
C PHE A 38 12.86 -7.88 1.81
N VAL A 39 13.62 -8.82 1.25
CA VAL A 39 14.81 -9.39 1.90
C VAL A 39 15.83 -8.29 2.19
N PHE A 40 16.09 -7.40 1.23
CA PHE A 40 16.99 -6.26 1.40
C PHE A 40 16.53 -5.31 2.52
N LEU A 41 15.25 -4.91 2.52
CA LEU A 41 14.71 -4.02 3.56
C LEU A 41 14.73 -4.69 4.94
N ALA A 42 14.40 -5.99 5.01
CA ALA A 42 14.46 -6.75 6.25
C ALA A 42 15.90 -6.82 6.79
N ASP A 43 16.87 -7.15 5.94
CA ASP A 43 18.27 -7.19 6.32
C ASP A 43 18.80 -5.82 6.76
N LEU A 44 18.46 -4.74 6.03
CA LEU A 44 18.78 -3.37 6.41
C LEU A 44 18.26 -3.02 7.82
N SER A 45 17.02 -3.39 8.13
CA SER A 45 16.44 -3.15 9.46
C SER A 45 17.15 -3.94 10.56
N VAL A 46 17.52 -5.19 10.29
CA VAL A 46 18.26 -6.05 11.22
C VAL A 46 19.65 -5.48 11.48
N GLN A 47 20.39 -5.12 10.43
CA GLN A 47 21.73 -4.55 10.57
C GLN A 47 21.72 -3.26 11.39
N THR A 48 20.77 -2.35 11.10
CA THR A 48 20.68 -1.08 11.82
C THR A 48 20.38 -1.28 13.30
N CYS A 49 19.44 -2.15 13.64
CA CYS A 49 19.12 -2.45 15.04
C CYS A 49 20.27 -3.17 15.77
N ASN A 50 20.98 -4.08 15.09
CA ASN A 50 22.14 -4.77 15.67
C ASN A 50 23.32 -3.80 15.91
N MET A 51 23.55 -2.84 15.02
CA MET A 51 24.57 -1.80 15.22
C MET A 51 24.27 -0.92 16.44
N ALA A 52 22.99 -0.76 16.77
CA ALA A 52 22.56 -0.06 17.97
C ALA A 52 22.60 -0.94 19.24
N ASP A 53 23.06 -2.20 19.14
CA ASP A 53 23.10 -3.22 20.21
C ASP A 53 21.73 -3.49 20.87
N ILE A 54 20.67 -3.49 20.06
CA ILE A 54 19.30 -3.65 20.54
C ILE A 54 18.65 -4.89 19.93
N ASP A 55 18.14 -5.77 20.79
CA ASP A 55 17.23 -6.83 20.39
C ASP A 55 15.85 -6.26 20.08
N ALA A 56 15.68 -5.78 18.85
CA ALA A 56 14.46 -5.12 18.39
C ALA A 56 13.31 -6.11 18.10
N GLY A 57 13.64 -7.38 17.80
CA GLY A 57 12.70 -8.38 17.29
C GLY A 57 11.91 -7.93 16.05
N TYR A 58 10.91 -8.74 15.66
CA TYR A 58 10.05 -8.46 14.48
C TYR A 58 9.42 -7.06 14.52
N LEU A 59 8.91 -6.67 15.69
CA LEU A 59 8.14 -5.45 15.88
C LEU A 59 9.03 -4.22 15.75
N GLY A 60 10.24 -4.25 16.30
CA GLY A 60 11.21 -3.17 16.14
C GLY A 60 11.71 -3.03 14.70
N TYR A 61 12.02 -4.15 14.02
CA TYR A 61 12.41 -4.13 12.61
C TYR A 61 11.32 -3.56 11.70
N TYR A 62 10.07 -3.98 11.90
CA TYR A 62 8.92 -3.46 11.15
C TYR A 62 8.75 -1.95 11.41
N THR A 63 8.83 -1.55 12.68
CA THR A 63 8.63 -0.15 13.06
C THR A 63 9.74 0.73 12.50
N TYR A 64 11.00 0.31 12.54
CA TYR A 64 12.11 1.03 11.91
C TYR A 64 11.85 1.32 10.42
N LEU A 65 11.31 0.36 9.68
CA LEU A 65 11.01 0.54 8.25
C LEU A 65 9.78 1.45 8.03
N MET A 66 8.79 1.36 8.92
CA MET A 66 7.49 2.05 8.78
C MET A 66 7.38 3.37 9.57
N GLN A 67 8.41 3.75 10.33
CA GLN A 67 8.39 4.89 11.23
C GLN A 67 8.13 6.23 10.52
N GLY A 68 8.65 6.37 9.30
CA GLY A 68 8.64 7.63 8.57
C GLY A 68 9.62 8.64 9.17
N LEU A 69 9.30 9.93 9.06
CA LEU A 69 10.03 10.99 9.75
C LEU A 69 9.03 11.89 10.51
N PRO A 70 9.46 12.53 11.61
CA PRO A 70 8.72 13.66 12.18
C PRO A 70 8.53 14.77 11.13
N GLU A 71 7.68 15.74 11.44
CA GLU A 71 7.47 16.89 10.54
C GLU A 71 8.78 17.65 10.30
N TYR A 72 9.03 18.03 9.04
CA TYR A 72 10.24 18.76 8.71
C TYR A 72 10.13 20.23 9.12
N ILE A 73 10.94 20.64 10.09
CA ILE A 73 11.04 22.01 10.56
C ILE A 73 12.32 22.61 9.96
N ARG A 74 12.19 23.67 9.16
CA ARG A 74 13.33 24.39 8.59
C ARG A 74 14.06 25.15 9.70
N THR A 75 15.34 24.90 9.85
CA THR A 75 16.24 25.60 10.79
C THR A 75 17.59 25.79 10.10
N GLU A 76 18.42 26.73 10.55
CA GLU A 76 19.74 26.97 9.93
C GLU A 76 20.64 25.73 9.91
N THR A 77 20.41 24.79 10.83
CA THR A 77 21.13 23.51 10.94
C THR A 77 20.34 22.32 10.37
N SER A 78 19.13 22.53 9.82
CA SER A 78 18.29 21.41 9.37
C SER A 78 18.88 20.75 8.13
N ILE A 79 19.14 19.44 8.23
CA ILE A 79 19.64 18.62 7.12
C ILE A 79 18.45 17.98 6.41
N PHE A 80 18.52 17.92 5.08
CA PHE A 80 17.55 17.20 4.27
C PHE A 80 17.61 15.69 4.57
N GLN A 81 16.52 15.14 5.10
CA GLN A 81 16.39 13.72 5.40
C GLN A 81 15.15 13.13 4.71
N LEU A 82 15.25 11.86 4.33
CA LEU A 82 14.17 11.08 3.72
C LEU A 82 14.06 9.73 4.42
N PRO A 83 12.84 9.23 4.72
CA PRO A 83 12.63 7.87 5.19
C PRO A 83 12.73 6.93 3.99
N VAL A 84 13.97 6.70 3.52
CA VAL A 84 14.25 5.90 2.33
C VAL A 84 13.60 4.51 2.38
N PRO A 85 13.64 3.75 3.50
CA PRO A 85 12.98 2.44 3.54
C PRO A 85 11.46 2.52 3.35
N TRP A 86 10.80 3.49 3.97
CA TRP A 86 9.35 3.73 3.82
C TRP A 86 8.99 4.09 2.38
N LEU A 87 9.78 4.97 1.75
CA LEU A 87 9.59 5.38 0.35
C LEU A 87 9.84 4.25 -0.64
N ILE A 88 10.87 3.42 -0.43
CA ILE A 88 11.11 2.23 -1.26
C ILE A 88 9.94 1.25 -1.11
N PHE A 89 9.48 1.00 0.12
CA PHE A 89 8.39 0.06 0.39
C PHE A 89 7.08 0.48 -0.31
N HIS A 90 6.63 1.71 -0.11
CA HIS A 90 5.41 2.20 -0.75
C HIS A 90 5.60 2.49 -2.24
N GLY A 91 6.74 3.02 -2.64
CA GLY A 91 7.05 3.30 -4.05
C GLY A 91 7.06 2.04 -4.90
N TYR A 92 7.58 0.93 -4.37
CA TYR A 92 7.54 -0.36 -5.07
C TYR A 92 6.12 -0.94 -5.11
N LEU A 93 5.35 -0.83 -4.03
CA LEU A 93 3.93 -1.23 -4.02
C LEU A 93 3.14 -0.53 -5.13
N PHE A 94 3.27 0.80 -5.23
CA PHE A 94 2.56 1.57 -6.25
C PHE A 94 3.08 1.31 -7.65
N PHE A 95 4.35 0.95 -7.82
CA PHE A 95 4.89 0.48 -9.09
C PHE A 95 4.21 -0.82 -9.54
N LEU A 96 4.01 -1.78 -8.63
CA LEU A 96 3.28 -3.02 -8.92
C LEU A 96 1.84 -2.73 -9.35
N ILE A 97 1.14 -1.83 -8.65
CA ILE A 97 -0.26 -1.44 -8.96
C ILE A 97 -0.35 -0.71 -10.31
N CYS A 98 0.58 0.20 -10.60
CA CYS A 98 0.63 0.98 -11.85
C CYS A 98 0.68 0.08 -13.09
N SER A 99 1.36 -1.04 -12.96
CA SER A 99 1.75 -1.87 -14.09
C SER A 99 0.60 -2.70 -14.70
N TYR A 100 -0.46 -2.95 -13.93
CA TYR A 100 -1.54 -3.86 -14.35
C TYR A 100 -2.56 -3.23 -15.31
N PRO A 101 -3.11 -2.01 -15.07
CA PRO A 101 -4.05 -1.39 -16.01
C PRO A 101 -3.50 -1.24 -17.43
N VAL A 102 -2.20 -0.91 -17.59
CA VAL A 102 -1.55 -0.82 -18.91
C VAL A 102 -1.55 -2.18 -19.61
N SER A 103 -1.11 -3.22 -18.91
CA SER A 103 -0.99 -4.56 -19.48
C SER A 103 -2.35 -5.21 -19.76
N ASP A 104 -3.38 -4.83 -19.00
CA ASP A 104 -4.73 -5.34 -19.19
C ASP A 104 -5.41 -4.66 -20.39
N LEU A 105 -5.28 -3.34 -20.52
CA LEU A 105 -5.85 -2.57 -21.64
C LEU A 105 -5.17 -2.83 -22.99
N SER A 106 -3.91 -3.29 -23.00
CA SER A 106 -3.16 -3.62 -24.23
C SER A 106 -3.24 -5.09 -24.62
N GLY A 107 -3.88 -5.94 -23.82
CA GLY A 107 -4.01 -7.38 -24.06
C GLY A 107 -5.46 -7.85 -23.97
N CYS A 108 -5.65 -9.02 -23.34
CA CYS A 108 -6.97 -9.65 -23.22
C CYS A 108 -8.01 -8.83 -22.41
N GLY A 109 -7.61 -7.77 -21.69
CA GLY A 109 -8.53 -6.96 -20.88
C GLY A 109 -9.57 -6.22 -21.71
N GLN A 110 -9.27 -5.84 -22.96
CA GLN A 110 -10.28 -5.29 -23.88
C GLN A 110 -11.36 -6.33 -24.22
N GLN A 111 -10.95 -7.56 -24.54
CA GLN A 111 -11.86 -8.67 -24.83
C GLN A 111 -12.71 -9.03 -23.60
N ILE A 112 -12.11 -8.98 -22.41
CA ILE A 112 -12.83 -9.22 -21.15
C ILE A 112 -13.81 -8.11 -20.83
N MET A 113 -13.50 -6.86 -21.19
CA MET A 113 -14.45 -5.76 -21.03
C MET A 113 -15.68 -5.95 -21.92
N LEU A 114 -15.48 -6.44 -23.15
CA LEU A 114 -16.57 -6.82 -24.07
C LEU A 114 -17.39 -8.00 -23.53
N LEU A 115 -16.74 -8.99 -22.90
CA LEU A 115 -17.39 -10.17 -22.32
C LEU A 115 -18.08 -9.92 -20.97
N SER A 116 -17.73 -8.85 -20.24
CA SER A 116 -18.23 -8.58 -18.88
C SER A 116 -19.69 -8.11 -18.82
N GLU A 117 -20.37 -7.96 -19.97
CA GLU A 117 -21.72 -7.40 -20.17
C GLU A 117 -21.92 -5.95 -19.69
N LYS A 118 -21.22 -5.53 -18.63
CA LYS A 118 -21.27 -4.20 -18.02
C LYS A 118 -19.86 -3.72 -17.70
N ARG A 119 -19.48 -2.54 -18.18
CA ARG A 119 -18.16 -1.92 -17.92
C ARG A 119 -17.90 -1.67 -16.42
N GLU A 120 -18.96 -1.47 -15.63
CA GLU A 120 -18.88 -1.32 -14.16
C GLU A 120 -18.36 -2.58 -13.45
N ARG A 121 -18.70 -3.76 -13.97
CA ARG A 121 -18.25 -5.05 -13.43
C ARG A 121 -16.75 -5.22 -13.60
N TRP A 122 -16.21 -4.81 -14.76
CA TRP A 122 -14.78 -4.79 -14.99
C TRP A 122 -14.07 -3.89 -13.97
N TRP A 123 -14.56 -2.66 -13.75
CA TRP A 123 -13.97 -1.75 -12.76
C TRP A 123 -13.96 -2.34 -11.35
N LEU A 124 -15.07 -2.94 -10.91
CA LEU A 124 -15.12 -3.62 -9.60
C LEU A 124 -14.14 -4.79 -9.51
N GLY A 125 -13.94 -5.55 -10.59
CA GLY A 125 -12.89 -6.57 -10.66
C GLY A 125 -11.49 -5.98 -10.43
N LYS A 126 -11.21 -4.82 -11.04
CA LYS A 126 -9.95 -4.09 -10.87
C LYS A 126 -9.77 -3.52 -9.46
N VAL A 127 -10.84 -3.05 -8.82
CA VAL A 127 -10.84 -2.65 -7.40
C VAL A 127 -10.49 -3.85 -6.51
N CYS A 128 -11.17 -4.99 -6.69
CA CYS A 128 -10.87 -6.21 -5.94
C CYS A 128 -9.44 -6.70 -6.16
N TRP A 129 -8.94 -6.62 -7.40
CA TRP A 129 -7.57 -6.97 -7.74
C TRP A 129 -6.56 -6.07 -7.02
N CYS A 130 -6.80 -4.76 -6.98
CA CYS A 130 -5.93 -3.79 -6.28
C CYS A 130 -5.85 -4.09 -4.78
N VAL A 131 -7.02 -4.23 -4.15
CA VAL A 131 -7.13 -4.58 -2.73
C VAL A 131 -6.39 -5.88 -2.45
N TRP A 132 -6.60 -6.92 -3.27
CA TRP A 132 -5.91 -8.20 -3.05
C TRP A 132 -4.39 -8.13 -3.21
N ASN A 133 -3.89 -7.39 -4.20
CA ASN A 133 -2.44 -7.24 -4.37
C ASN A 133 -1.82 -6.51 -3.19
N ILE A 134 -2.49 -5.48 -2.65
CA ILE A 134 -2.03 -4.78 -1.46
C ILE A 134 -2.00 -5.72 -0.25
N PHE A 135 -3.09 -6.45 0.02
CA PHE A 135 -3.11 -7.42 1.12
C PHE A 135 -1.99 -8.46 0.98
N PHE A 136 -1.83 -9.06 -0.20
CA PHE A 136 -0.79 -10.04 -0.44
C PHE A 136 0.62 -9.46 -0.28
N TYR A 137 0.84 -8.21 -0.71
CA TYR A 137 2.10 -7.50 -0.55
C TYR A 137 2.47 -7.34 0.93
N TYR A 138 1.53 -6.85 1.74
CA TYR A 138 1.74 -6.68 3.19
C TYR A 138 1.93 -8.02 3.90
N VAL A 139 1.15 -9.05 3.58
CA VAL A 139 1.31 -10.39 4.19
C VAL A 139 2.69 -10.95 3.85
N SER A 140 3.10 -10.88 2.57
CA SER A 140 4.41 -11.39 2.13
C SER A 140 5.57 -10.67 2.84
N PHE A 141 5.48 -9.35 2.95
CA PHE A 141 6.46 -8.55 3.68
C PHE A 141 6.56 -8.96 5.15
N ASN A 142 5.43 -9.03 5.86
CA ASN A 142 5.39 -9.43 7.27
C ASN A 142 5.92 -10.86 7.48
N CYS A 143 5.63 -11.80 6.56
CA CYS A 143 6.18 -13.15 6.62
C CYS A 143 7.71 -13.15 6.52
N ILE A 144 8.29 -12.38 5.60
CA ILE A 144 9.76 -12.29 5.44
C ILE A 144 10.39 -11.67 6.67
N MET A 145 9.82 -10.59 7.20
CA MET A 145 10.28 -9.95 8.43
C MET A 145 10.27 -10.91 9.62
N LEU A 146 9.22 -11.74 9.73
CA LEU A 146 9.09 -12.73 10.78
C LEU A 146 10.14 -13.85 10.64
N VAL A 147 10.35 -14.36 9.43
CA VAL A 147 11.41 -15.34 9.14
C VAL A 147 12.78 -14.77 9.51
N MET A 148 13.10 -13.55 9.07
CA MET A 148 14.37 -12.89 9.38
C MET A 148 14.58 -12.69 10.88
N SER A 149 13.55 -12.25 11.60
CA SER A 149 13.61 -12.14 13.07
C SER A 149 13.91 -13.47 13.74
N ARG A 150 13.30 -14.57 13.27
CA ARG A 150 13.52 -15.91 13.84
C ARG A 150 14.89 -16.48 13.52
N LEU A 151 15.40 -16.25 12.30
CA LEU A 151 16.76 -16.66 11.93
C LEU A 151 17.84 -16.00 12.80
N ARG A 152 17.54 -14.83 13.38
CA ARG A 152 18.43 -14.11 14.31
C ARG A 152 18.22 -14.48 15.79
N GLY A 153 17.31 -15.42 16.10
CA GLY A 153 17.02 -15.83 17.47
C GLY A 153 16.10 -14.90 18.25
N ASN A 154 15.56 -13.86 17.60
CA ASN A 154 14.78 -12.83 18.29
C ASN A 154 13.30 -13.18 18.39
N SER A 155 12.69 -12.77 19.50
CA SER A 155 11.27 -13.04 19.81
C SER A 155 10.30 -12.23 18.95
N PHE A 156 9.05 -12.70 18.86
CA PHE A 156 7.99 -12.03 18.09
C PHE A 156 7.59 -10.66 18.71
N LYS A 157 7.62 -10.55 20.04
CA LYS A 157 7.39 -9.31 20.79
C LYS A 157 8.61 -9.03 21.64
N ASN A 158 9.54 -8.23 21.13
CA ASN A 158 10.48 -7.55 22.00
C ASN A 158 10.07 -6.07 22.05
N THR A 159 9.21 -5.73 23.02
CA THR A 159 8.72 -4.36 23.23
C THR A 159 9.79 -3.44 23.80
N ASP A 160 10.77 -4.01 24.52
CA ASP A 160 11.90 -3.26 25.08
C ASP A 160 12.79 -2.73 23.95
N GLY A 161 12.93 -3.50 22.88
CA GLY A 161 13.59 -3.07 21.66
C GLY A 161 12.91 -1.87 20.97
N LEU A 162 11.58 -1.75 21.05
CA LEU A 162 10.86 -0.60 20.49
C LEU A 162 11.16 0.70 21.25
N LYS A 163 11.20 0.59 22.58
CA LYS A 163 11.50 1.71 23.48
C LYS A 163 12.96 2.16 23.35
N ASN A 164 13.88 1.21 23.26
CA ASN A 164 15.31 1.49 23.21
C ASN A 164 15.78 2.01 21.84
N VAL A 165 15.21 1.52 20.72
CA VAL A 165 15.62 1.98 19.36
C VAL A 165 14.88 3.26 18.96
N LEU A 166 13.59 3.34 19.28
CA LEU A 166 12.70 4.34 18.67
C LEU A 166 12.13 5.34 19.68
N GLY A 167 12.43 5.19 20.98
CA GLY A 167 11.85 6.00 22.03
C GLY A 167 10.34 5.78 22.18
N ILE A 168 9.77 4.73 21.57
CA ILE A 168 8.34 4.46 21.60
C ILE A 168 8.04 3.52 22.77
N ASP A 169 7.39 4.05 23.80
CA ASP A 169 6.90 3.22 24.89
C ASP A 169 5.60 2.51 24.49
N ALA A 170 5.76 1.33 23.89
CA ALA A 170 4.65 0.50 23.43
C ALA A 170 3.68 0.09 24.56
N GLY A 171 4.12 0.14 25.82
CA GLY A 171 3.28 -0.16 26.98
C GLY A 171 2.24 0.93 27.28
N LEU A 172 2.44 2.14 26.76
CA LEU A 172 1.51 3.27 26.92
C LEU A 172 0.46 3.35 25.81
N VAL A 173 0.63 2.55 24.74
CA VAL A 173 -0.28 2.53 23.60
C VAL A 173 -1.33 1.44 23.82
N ASN A 174 -2.61 1.83 23.74
CA ASN A 174 -3.71 0.88 23.83
C ASN A 174 -3.63 -0.17 22.71
N ALA A 175 -4.00 -1.42 23.00
CA ALA A 175 -3.90 -2.52 22.04
C ALA A 175 -4.68 -2.27 20.73
N GLU A 176 -5.82 -1.58 20.81
CA GLU A 176 -6.62 -1.20 19.63
C GLU A 176 -5.89 -0.19 18.74
N GLU A 177 -5.32 0.86 19.32
CA GLU A 177 -4.53 1.86 18.60
C GLU A 177 -3.24 1.26 18.02
N PHE A 178 -2.63 0.33 18.75
CA PHE A 178 -1.48 -0.42 18.27
C PHE A 178 -1.81 -1.18 16.97
N ILE A 179 -2.90 -1.96 16.95
CA ILE A 179 -3.33 -2.68 15.74
C ILE A 179 -3.69 -1.69 14.62
N MET A 180 -4.37 -0.60 14.97
CA MET A 180 -4.77 0.42 14.01
C MET A 180 -3.56 1.04 13.30
N ILE A 181 -2.52 1.43 14.04
CA ILE A 181 -1.34 2.13 13.51
C ILE A 181 -0.38 1.18 12.79
N TRP A 182 -0.11 -0.01 13.34
CA TRP A 182 0.88 -0.93 12.77
C TRP A 182 0.34 -1.80 11.64
N ALA A 183 -0.97 -2.07 11.59
CA ALA A 183 -1.54 -2.98 10.60
C ALA A 183 -2.60 -2.32 9.72
N CYS A 184 -3.62 -1.70 10.31
CA CYS A 184 -4.79 -1.24 9.56
C CYS A 184 -4.49 0.00 8.70
N LEU A 185 -3.92 1.05 9.29
CA LEU A 185 -3.71 2.34 8.62
C LEU A 185 -2.79 2.26 7.40
N PRO A 186 -1.60 1.60 7.46
CA PRO A 186 -0.74 1.46 6.28
C PRO A 186 -1.45 0.77 5.11
N VAL A 187 -2.27 -0.25 5.40
CA VAL A 187 -3.05 -1.00 4.40
C VAL A 187 -4.17 -0.13 3.83
N LEU A 188 -4.96 0.53 4.68
CA LEU A 188 -6.05 1.42 4.25
C LEU A 188 -5.54 2.59 3.41
N PHE A 189 -4.43 3.19 3.82
CA PHE A 189 -3.72 4.21 3.06
C PHE A 189 -3.32 3.70 1.67
N SER A 190 -2.68 2.53 1.62
CA SER A 190 -2.23 1.93 0.37
C SER A 190 -3.39 1.60 -0.57
N ILE A 191 -4.54 1.18 -0.02
CA ILE A 191 -5.78 0.96 -0.80
C ILE A 191 -6.29 2.29 -1.36
N ALA A 192 -6.43 3.31 -0.52
CA ALA A 192 -6.94 4.61 -0.94
C ALA A 192 -6.09 5.20 -2.07
N LEU A 193 -4.77 5.28 -1.86
CA LEU A 193 -3.86 5.87 -2.83
C LEU A 193 -3.67 4.97 -4.08
N GLY A 194 -3.72 3.65 -3.91
CA GLY A 194 -3.67 2.69 -5.01
C GLY A 194 -4.88 2.81 -5.94
N LEU A 195 -6.08 2.98 -5.38
CA LEU A 195 -7.30 3.22 -6.14
C LEU A 195 -7.27 4.57 -6.86
N VAL A 196 -6.82 5.64 -6.20
CA VAL A 196 -6.62 6.95 -6.84
C VAL A 196 -5.65 6.84 -8.00
N GLN A 197 -4.52 6.15 -7.82
CA GLN A 197 -3.54 5.92 -8.88
C GLN A 197 -4.14 5.16 -10.06
N MET A 198 -5.00 4.17 -9.82
CA MET A 198 -5.67 3.45 -10.91
C MET A 198 -6.62 4.35 -11.69
N VAL A 199 -7.39 5.22 -11.01
CA VAL A 199 -8.24 6.22 -11.66
C VAL A 199 -7.40 7.17 -12.52
N LEU A 200 -6.33 7.72 -11.95
CA LEU A 200 -5.39 8.57 -12.69
C LEU A 200 -4.75 7.84 -13.87
N GLY A 201 -4.41 6.56 -13.70
CA GLY A 201 -3.82 5.75 -14.76
C GLY A 201 -4.72 5.60 -15.97
N ILE A 202 -6.04 5.57 -15.76
CA ILE A 202 -7.04 5.56 -16.85
C ILE A 202 -7.12 6.94 -17.53
N LEU A 203 -6.89 8.03 -16.81
CA LEU A 203 -7.01 9.41 -17.33
C LEU A 203 -5.75 9.90 -18.06
N ILE A 204 -4.58 9.77 -17.45
CA ILE A 204 -3.33 10.44 -17.90
C ILE A 204 -2.19 9.47 -18.27
N LYS A 205 -2.51 8.17 -18.42
CA LYS A 205 -1.59 7.03 -18.58
C LYS A 205 -0.96 6.57 -17.25
N PRO A 206 -0.73 5.26 -17.04
CA PRO A 206 -0.27 4.76 -15.74
C PRO A 206 1.12 5.20 -15.30
N VAL A 207 2.08 5.39 -16.23
CA VAL A 207 3.42 5.89 -15.88
C VAL A 207 3.34 7.30 -15.27
N ALA A 208 2.54 8.19 -15.87
CA ALA A 208 2.33 9.53 -15.32
C ALA A 208 1.60 9.51 -13.97
N ALA A 209 0.60 8.62 -13.82
CA ALA A 209 -0.09 8.41 -12.55
C ALA A 209 0.85 7.93 -11.43
N TYR A 210 1.82 7.07 -11.76
CA TYR A 210 2.84 6.63 -10.81
C TYR A 210 3.72 7.78 -10.34
N PHE A 211 4.21 8.63 -11.26
CA PHE A 211 4.98 9.81 -10.88
C PHE A 211 4.18 10.78 -10.01
N PHE A 212 2.89 10.97 -10.31
CA PHE A 212 2.01 11.77 -9.46
C PHE A 212 1.89 11.20 -8.03
N THR A 213 1.67 9.89 -7.92
CA THR A 213 1.65 9.20 -6.62
C THR A 213 2.97 9.33 -5.87
N MET A 214 4.12 9.17 -6.56
CA MET A 214 5.42 9.33 -5.93
C MET A 214 5.67 10.76 -5.43
N SER A 215 5.32 11.77 -6.23
CA SER A 215 5.37 13.17 -5.80
C SER A 215 4.48 13.42 -4.58
N TYR A 216 3.30 12.81 -4.54
CA TYR A 216 2.40 12.88 -3.38
C TYR A 216 2.99 12.22 -2.13
N LEU A 217 3.67 11.08 -2.26
CA LEU A 217 4.38 10.43 -1.14
C LEU A 217 5.49 11.32 -0.59
N ILE A 218 6.32 11.87 -1.47
CA ILE A 218 7.42 12.76 -1.08
C ILE A 218 6.87 14.01 -0.38
N THR A 219 5.81 14.61 -0.93
CA THR A 219 5.07 15.73 -0.31
C THR A 219 4.57 15.37 1.09
N SER A 220 4.03 14.16 1.26
CA SER A 220 3.56 13.65 2.55
C SER A 220 4.68 13.48 3.58
N VAL A 221 5.90 13.16 3.14
CA VAL A 221 7.08 13.09 4.01
C VAL A 221 7.47 14.48 4.53
N TYR A 222 7.31 15.55 3.77
CA TYR A 222 7.73 16.88 4.23
C TYR A 222 6.68 17.60 5.07
N TRP A 223 5.42 17.51 4.66
CA TRP A 223 4.34 18.28 5.29
C TRP A 223 3.42 17.41 6.11
N LYS A 224 3.19 17.83 7.36
CA LYS A 224 2.16 17.25 8.22
C LYS A 224 0.81 17.84 7.85
N SER A 225 -0.04 17.05 7.22
CA SER A 225 -1.40 17.47 6.88
C SER A 225 -2.35 16.28 6.86
N PRO A 226 -3.58 16.40 7.41
CA PRO A 226 -4.60 15.36 7.30
C PRO A 226 -4.95 15.01 5.84
N PHE A 227 -4.81 15.95 4.90
CA PHE A 227 -5.10 15.72 3.48
C PHE A 227 -4.01 14.90 2.77
N LEU A 228 -2.84 14.79 3.38
CA LEU A 228 -1.71 14.01 2.90
C LEU A 228 -1.73 12.64 3.59
N LEU A 229 -2.50 11.70 3.05
CA LEU A 229 -2.79 10.41 3.68
C LEU A 229 -1.54 9.59 4.02
N GLY A 230 -0.42 9.83 3.33
CA GLY A 230 0.86 9.20 3.64
C GLY A 230 1.33 9.48 5.07
N ASN A 231 0.87 10.58 5.68
CA ASN A 231 1.10 10.87 7.09
C ASN A 231 0.57 9.77 8.02
N PHE A 232 -0.61 9.21 7.75
CA PHE A 232 -1.20 8.19 8.62
C PHE A 232 -0.49 6.84 8.53
N ALA A 233 0.20 6.57 7.41
CA ALA A 233 1.00 5.38 7.22
C ALA A 233 2.43 5.48 7.79
N MET A 234 2.82 6.65 8.30
CA MET A 234 4.06 6.83 9.06
C MET A 234 3.76 6.70 10.55
N ILE A 235 4.37 5.72 11.23
CA ILE A 235 4.05 5.42 12.63
C ILE A 235 4.32 6.63 13.54
N LEU A 236 5.43 7.34 13.33
CA LEU A 236 5.82 8.51 14.13
C LEU A 236 4.92 9.75 13.92
N ARG A 237 3.91 9.69 13.05
CA ARG A 237 2.96 10.81 12.85
C ARG A 237 1.60 10.57 13.49
N ASN A 238 1.43 9.48 14.22
CA ASN A 238 0.19 9.16 14.90
C ASN A 238 0.22 9.64 16.36
N ARG A 239 -0.91 10.22 16.82
CA ARG A 239 -1.06 10.84 18.15
C ARG A 239 -0.69 9.94 19.34
N PRO A 240 -0.99 8.63 19.34
CA PRO A 240 -0.60 7.76 20.44
C PRO A 240 0.92 7.62 20.62
N ILE A 241 1.70 8.02 19.61
CA ILE A 241 3.16 7.91 19.58
C ILE A 241 3.82 9.26 19.83
N ILE A 242 3.34 10.31 19.17
CA ILE A 242 3.81 11.68 19.35
C ILE A 242 2.63 12.57 19.73
N THR A 243 2.81 13.40 20.77
CA THR A 243 1.76 14.28 21.32
C THR A 243 1.12 15.20 20.28
N ASP A 244 1.90 15.70 19.33
CA ASP A 244 1.47 16.54 18.19
C ASP A 244 1.18 15.73 16.91
N GLY A 245 0.87 14.45 17.08
CA GLY A 245 0.50 13.52 16.01
C GLY A 245 -0.95 13.64 15.55
N LEU A 246 -1.21 13.10 14.36
CA LEU A 246 -2.54 13.02 13.77
C LEU A 246 -3.38 11.91 14.41
N SER A 247 -4.70 12.12 14.46
CA SER A 247 -5.63 11.11 14.98
C SER A 247 -5.74 9.92 14.02
N SER A 248 -5.48 8.71 14.53
CA SER A 248 -5.57 7.47 13.76
C SER A 248 -7.00 7.19 13.27
N TYR A 249 -8.02 7.54 14.06
CA TYR A 249 -9.43 7.43 13.66
C TYR A 249 -9.77 8.36 12.49
N MET A 250 -9.23 9.59 12.51
CA MET A 250 -9.40 10.52 11.38
C MET A 250 -8.75 9.95 10.11
N GLY A 251 -7.57 9.35 10.24
CA GLY A 251 -6.89 8.66 9.13
C GLY A 251 -7.73 7.57 8.50
N MET A 252 -8.37 6.73 9.33
CA MET A 252 -9.28 5.69 8.86
C MET A 252 -10.46 6.26 8.07
N LEU A 253 -11.13 7.29 8.60
CA LEU A 253 -12.27 7.93 7.93
C LEU A 253 -11.87 8.55 6.59
N LEU A 254 -10.73 9.24 6.54
CA LEU A 254 -10.23 9.85 5.32
C LEU A 254 -9.81 8.80 4.29
N CYS A 255 -9.12 7.73 4.68
CA CYS A 255 -8.77 6.63 3.77
C CYS A 255 -10.02 5.95 3.21
N ALA A 256 -11.03 5.71 4.04
CA ALA A 256 -12.31 5.15 3.60
C ALA A 256 -13.05 6.09 2.64
N GLY A 257 -13.10 7.38 2.95
CA GLY A 257 -13.73 8.40 2.10
C GLY A 257 -13.05 8.52 0.74
N VAL A 258 -11.72 8.60 0.70
CA VAL A 258 -10.94 8.66 -0.54
C VAL A 258 -11.09 7.38 -1.35
N SER A 259 -11.10 6.21 -0.70
CA SER A 259 -11.35 4.93 -1.39
C SER A 259 -12.73 4.90 -2.03
N GLY A 260 -13.78 5.32 -1.31
CA GLY A 260 -15.15 5.41 -1.83
C GLY A 260 -15.26 6.38 -3.01
N ALA A 261 -14.64 7.56 -2.90
CA ALA A 261 -14.58 8.54 -3.98
C ALA A 261 -13.84 8.01 -5.22
N ALA A 262 -12.72 7.31 -5.04
CA ALA A 262 -11.97 6.69 -6.15
C ALA A 262 -12.78 5.59 -6.85
N ILE A 263 -13.49 4.74 -6.08
CA ILE A 263 -14.37 3.72 -6.65
C ILE A 263 -15.49 4.35 -7.46
N PHE A 264 -16.13 5.40 -6.93
CA PHE A 264 -17.23 6.09 -7.60
C PHE A 264 -16.76 6.83 -8.86
N THR A 265 -15.69 7.62 -8.77
CA THR A 265 -15.12 8.35 -9.91
C THR A 265 -14.62 7.42 -11.00
N GLY A 266 -13.91 6.34 -10.64
CA GLY A 266 -13.47 5.33 -11.60
C GLY A 266 -14.64 4.66 -12.33
N ARG A 267 -15.74 4.36 -11.63
CA ARG A 267 -16.97 3.84 -12.25
C ARG A 267 -17.54 4.82 -13.27
N LEU A 268 -17.62 6.12 -12.95
CA LEU A 268 -18.11 7.14 -13.87
C LEU A 268 -17.22 7.28 -15.11
N ILE A 269 -15.90 7.29 -14.93
CA ILE A 269 -14.92 7.43 -16.02
C ILE A 269 -15.00 6.22 -16.95
N VAL A 270 -14.97 4.99 -16.42
CA VAL A 270 -15.05 3.75 -17.21
C VAL A 270 -16.37 3.62 -17.97
N LYS A 271 -17.46 4.16 -17.42
CA LYS A 271 -18.75 4.20 -18.11
C LYS A 271 -18.75 5.15 -19.31
N LYS A 272 -18.09 6.30 -19.20
CA LYS A 272 -18.05 7.35 -20.23
C LYS A 272 -16.96 7.15 -21.28
N LYS A 273 -15.81 6.59 -20.89
CA LYS A 273 -14.67 6.43 -21.79
C LYS A 273 -15.00 5.42 -22.88
N ASP A 274 -14.82 5.81 -24.14
CA ASP A 274 -14.81 4.85 -25.24
C ASP A 274 -13.42 4.21 -25.28
N ILE A 275 -13.37 2.92 -24.98
CA ILE A 275 -12.10 2.18 -24.79
C ILE A 275 -11.79 1.36 -26.04
N LEU A 276 -12.67 1.41 -27.04
CA LEU A 276 -12.40 0.95 -28.39
C LEU A 276 -11.72 2.09 -29.15
N GLU A 277 -10.43 2.31 -28.88
CA GLU A 277 -9.59 2.89 -29.92
C GLU A 277 -9.57 1.87 -31.06
N VAL A 278 -10.40 2.10 -32.08
CA VAL A 278 -10.18 1.51 -33.39
C VAL A 278 -8.82 2.05 -33.81
N GLU A 279 -7.80 1.19 -33.78
CA GLU A 279 -6.49 1.49 -34.38
C GLU A 279 -6.75 2.09 -35.77
N LYS A 280 -6.32 3.34 -35.95
CA LYS A 280 -6.13 3.95 -37.26
C LYS A 280 -4.68 3.82 -37.65
#